data_AF-A0A552U939-F1
#
_entry.id   AF-A0A552U939-F1
#
_cell.length_a   1.000
_cell.length_b   1.000
_cell.length_c   1.000
_cell.angle_alpha   90.00
_cell.angle_beta   90.00
_cell.angle_gamma   90.00
#
_symmetry.space_group_name_H-M   'P 1'
#
loop_
_entity.id
_entity.type
_entity.pdbx_description
1 polymer ?
#
loop_
_entity_poly.entity_id
_entity_poly.type
_entity_poly.pdbx_seq_one_letter_code
_entity_poly.pdbx_strand_id
1 'polypeptide(L)'
;MNRQWYDDPYWTKALDAYHPLKRRVGGLLALDLEKVEAAIYEDPSFAFRLQAAMAAIDQDVDNPDRLRGVPRLIMATLVHMQKISTAKASKGPIA
;
A
#
# COMPACT_ATOMS: atom_id res chain seq x y z
N MET A 1 -17.39 -12.69 5.92
CA MET A 1 -16.01 -12.91 6.40
C MET A 1 -15.20 -11.69 6.01
N ASN A 2 -14.68 -10.92 6.98
CA ASN A 2 -13.72 -9.86 6.68
C ASN A 2 -12.48 -10.56 6.10
N ARG A 3 -12.18 -10.27 4.83
CA ARG A 3 -10.98 -10.81 4.19
C ARG A 3 -9.78 -10.28 4.97
N GLN A 4 -8.97 -11.19 5.50
CA GLN A 4 -7.79 -10.80 6.27
C GLN A 4 -6.78 -10.12 5.34
N TRP A 5 -6.07 -9.11 5.85
CA TRP A 5 -5.13 -8.32 5.03
C TRP A 5 -4.04 -9.20 4.40
N TYR A 6 -3.65 -10.29 5.07
CA TYR A 6 -2.67 -11.26 4.59
C TYR A 6 -3.20 -12.20 3.50
N ASP A 7 -4.50 -12.21 3.23
CA ASP A 7 -5.16 -12.95 2.14
C ASP A 7 -5.57 -12.03 0.98
N ASP A 8 -5.31 -10.73 1.08
CA ASP A 8 -5.59 -9.76 0.03
C ASP A 8 -4.36 -9.56 -0.87
N PRO A 9 -4.41 -9.96 -2.15
CA PRO A 9 -3.34 -9.73 -3.12
C PRO A 9 -2.93 -8.28 -3.26
N TYR A 10 -3.80 -7.33 -2.90
CA TYR A 10 -3.48 -5.92 -2.88
C TYR A 10 -2.33 -5.60 -1.91
N TRP A 11 -2.32 -6.22 -0.72
CA TRP A 11 -1.30 -6.01 0.30
C TRP A 11 -0.13 -6.96 0.14
N THR A 12 -0.38 -8.25 -0.10
CA THR A 12 0.69 -9.26 -0.16
C THR A 12 1.63 -9.05 -1.34
N LYS A 13 1.11 -8.76 -2.54
CA LYS A 13 1.96 -8.45 -3.70
C LYS A 13 2.77 -7.17 -3.52
N ALA A 14 2.25 -6.20 -2.79
CA ALA A 14 2.99 -4.98 -2.47
C ALA A 14 4.10 -5.29 -1.46
N LEU A 15 3.82 -6.10 -0.44
CA LEU A 15 4.82 -6.54 0.53
C LEU A 15 5.95 -7.34 -0.14
N ASP A 16 5.62 -8.28 -1.03
CA ASP A 16 6.62 -9.06 -1.80
C ASP A 16 7.54 -8.15 -2.62
N ALA A 17 7.02 -7.02 -3.10
CA ALA A 17 7.77 -6.05 -3.89
C ALA A 17 8.61 -5.07 -3.02
N TYR A 18 8.45 -5.04 -1.71
CA TYR A 18 9.14 -4.08 -0.84
C TYR A 18 10.66 -4.27 -0.83
N HIS A 19 11.15 -5.49 -0.60
CA HIS A 19 12.60 -5.74 -0.57
C HIS A 19 13.27 -5.50 -1.94
N PRO A 20 12.70 -5.94 -3.07
CA PRO A 20 13.15 -5.54 -4.41
C PRO A 20 13.19 -4.02 -4.59
N LEU A 21 12.12 -3.31 -4.20
CA LEU A 21 12.07 -1.86 -4.26
C LEU A 21 13.19 -1.21 -3.44
N LYS A 22 13.35 -1.60 -2.16
CA LYS A 22 14.37 -1.10 -1.25
C LYS A 22 15.78 -1.23 -1.83
N ARG A 23 16.10 -2.38 -2.43
CA ARG A 23 17.37 -2.62 -3.12
C ARG A 23 17.55 -1.70 -4.32
N ARG A 24 16.51 -1.57 -5.16
CA ARG A 24 16.54 -0.74 -6.37
C ARG A 24 16.75 0.75 -6.06
N VAL A 25 16.15 1.27 -5.00
CA VAL A 25 16.24 2.69 -4.62
C VAL A 25 17.39 2.99 -3.65
N GLY A 26 18.22 2.00 -3.31
CA GLY A 26 19.36 2.21 -2.40
C GLY A 26 18.96 2.61 -0.97
N GLY A 27 17.73 2.31 -0.54
CA GLY A 27 17.23 2.64 0.80
C GLY A 27 16.59 4.03 0.96
N LEU A 28 16.69 4.93 -0.03
CA LEU A 28 16.00 6.22 -0.03
C LEU A 28 14.83 6.21 -1.02
N LEU A 29 13.61 6.47 -0.54
CA LEU A 29 12.40 6.49 -1.35
C LEU A 29 11.98 7.94 -1.63
N ALA A 30 12.10 8.38 -2.88
CA ALA A 30 11.61 9.69 -3.32
C ALA A 30 10.18 9.57 -3.86
N LEU A 31 9.26 10.40 -3.35
CA LEU A 31 7.85 10.41 -3.72
C LEU A 31 7.48 11.76 -4.34
N ASP A 32 6.74 11.68 -5.45
CA ASP A 32 6.00 12.79 -6.06
C ASP A 32 4.69 12.96 -5.28
N LEU A 33 4.65 13.99 -4.42
CA LEU A 33 3.54 14.19 -3.50
C LEU A 33 2.27 14.65 -4.22
N GLU A 34 2.37 15.40 -5.32
CA GLU A 34 1.20 15.85 -6.08
C GLU A 34 0.42 14.66 -6.65
N LYS A 35 1.14 13.68 -7.22
CA LYS A 35 0.51 12.45 -7.73
C LYS A 35 -0.05 11.58 -6.61
N VAL A 36 0.65 11.48 -5.49
CA VAL A 36 0.20 10.68 -4.35
C VAL A 36 -1.06 11.28 -3.74
N GLU A 37 -1.08 12.59 -3.55
CA GLU A 37 -2.25 13.32 -3.06
C GLU A 37 -3.44 13.15 -4.00
N ALA A 38 -3.27 13.44 -5.30
CA ALA A 38 -4.32 13.26 -6.29
C ALA A 38 -4.90 11.84 -6.27
N ALA A 39 -4.05 10.80 -6.29
CA ALA A 39 -4.52 9.42 -6.31
C ALA A 39 -5.27 9.00 -5.03
N ILE A 40 -4.85 9.48 -3.86
CA ILE A 40 -5.50 9.12 -2.58
C ILE A 40 -6.83 9.87 -2.40
N TYR A 41 -6.89 11.14 -2.82
CA TYR A 41 -8.09 11.97 -2.67
C TYR A 41 -9.13 11.73 -3.77
N GLU A 42 -8.71 11.44 -5.00
CA GLU A 42 -9.62 11.17 -6.13
C GLU A 42 -10.17 9.74 -6.10
N ASP A 43 -9.40 8.77 -5.61
CA ASP A 43 -9.85 7.41 -5.36
C ASP A 43 -9.64 7.01 -3.89
N PRO A 44 -10.68 7.17 -3.04
CA PRO A 44 -10.57 6.84 -1.62
C PRO A 44 -10.46 5.34 -1.36
N SER A 45 -10.50 4.48 -2.39
CA SER A 45 -10.38 3.03 -2.24
C SER A 45 -9.09 2.62 -1.55
N PHE A 46 -7.97 3.33 -1.79
CA PHE A 46 -6.72 3.10 -1.07
C PHE A 46 -6.90 3.29 0.45
N ALA A 47 -7.46 4.42 0.85
CA ALA A 47 -7.63 4.79 2.26
C ALA A 47 -8.59 3.84 2.98
N PHE A 48 -9.72 3.50 2.35
CA PHE A 48 -10.68 2.54 2.92
C PHE A 48 -10.10 1.13 3.04
N ARG A 49 -9.31 0.68 2.05
CA ARG A 49 -8.61 -0.62 2.15
C ARG A 49 -7.60 -0.61 3.28
N LEU A 50 -6.85 0.47 3.46
CA LEU A 50 -5.86 0.60 4.53
C LEU A 50 -6.54 0.59 5.91
N GLN A 51 -7.61 1.36 6.06
CA GLN A 51 -8.41 1.39 7.28
C GLN A 51 -8.95 -0.02 7.62
N ALA A 52 -9.55 -0.71 6.63
CA ALA A 52 -10.08 -2.05 6.84
C ALA A 52 -8.98 -3.06 7.23
N ALA A 53 -7.79 -2.96 6.61
CA ALA A 53 -6.65 -3.82 6.93
C ALA A 53 -6.10 -3.57 8.34
N MET A 54 -6.00 -2.30 8.76
CA MET A 54 -5.59 -1.96 10.13
C MET A 54 -6.61 -2.43 11.16
N ALA A 55 -7.92 -2.23 10.89
CA ALA A 55 -8.98 -2.72 11.76
C ALA A 55 -8.98 -4.26 11.87
N ALA A 56 -8.69 -4.97 10.78
CA ALA A 56 -8.59 -6.43 10.81
C ALA A 56 -7.42 -6.91 11.70
N ILE A 57 -6.29 -6.22 11.71
CA ILE A 57 -5.17 -6.54 12.62
C ILE A 57 -5.56 -6.34 14.08
N ASP A 58 -6.26 -5.25 14.37
CA ASP A 58 -6.72 -4.93 15.74
C ASP A 58 -7.71 -5.98 16.26
N GLN A 59 -8.57 -6.51 15.37
CA GLN A 59 -9.53 -7.56 15.68
C GLN A 59 -8.89 -8.95 15.84
N ASP A 60 -7.67 -9.16 15.34
CA ASP A 60 -6.94 -10.44 15.40
C ASP A 60 -6.18 -10.57 16.73
N VAL A 61 -6.92 -10.41 17.84
CA VAL A 61 -6.37 -10.37 19.21
C VAL A 61 -5.73 -11.70 19.63
N ASP A 62 -6.16 -12.82 19.07
CA ASP A 62 -5.65 -14.15 19.39
C ASP A 62 -4.39 -14.51 18.60
N ASN A 63 -4.02 -13.71 17.60
CA ASN A 63 -2.84 -13.95 16.80
C ASN A 63 -1.58 -13.35 17.47
N PRO A 64 -0.63 -14.17 17.92
CA PRO A 64 0.61 -13.67 18.54
C PRO A 64 1.46 -12.85 17.56
N ASP A 65 1.27 -13.02 16.25
CA ASP A 65 1.96 -12.27 15.20
C ASP A 65 1.23 -10.98 14.77
N ARG A 66 0.12 -10.60 15.41
CA ARG A 66 -0.66 -9.40 15.05
C ARG A 66 0.19 -8.12 15.00
N LEU A 67 1.15 -7.98 15.91
CA LEU A 67 2.08 -6.84 15.98
C LEU A 67 3.02 -6.75 14.77
N ARG A 68 3.20 -7.85 14.03
CA ARG A 68 3.97 -7.87 12.77
C ARG A 68 3.13 -7.41 11.58
N GLY A 69 1.80 -7.39 11.70
CA GLY A 69 0.89 -6.96 10.64
C GLY A 69 1.02 -5.47 10.31
N VAL A 70 1.04 -4.61 11.34
CA VAL A 70 1.11 -3.15 11.14
C VAL A 70 2.40 -2.73 10.42
N PRO A 71 3.61 -3.15 10.85
CA PRO A 71 4.84 -2.86 10.12
C PRO A 71 4.83 -3.35 8.67
N ARG A 72 4.25 -4.54 8.41
CA ARG A 72 4.12 -5.09 7.05
C ARG A 72 3.19 -4.26 6.18
N LEU A 73 2.06 -3.79 6.71
CA LEU A 73 1.17 -2.88 6.00
C LEU A 73 1.84 -1.54 5.68
N ILE A 74 2.64 -0.99 6.61
CA ILE A 74 3.42 0.23 6.34
C ILE A 74 4.37 0.00 5.15
N MET A 75 5.08 -1.13 5.11
CA MET A 75 5.97 -1.46 3.99
C MET A 75 5.21 -1.61 2.67
N ALA A 76 4.06 -2.27 2.68
CA ALA A 76 3.20 -2.41 1.50
C ALA A 76 2.65 -1.05 1.02
N THR A 77 2.27 -0.17 1.95
CA THR A 77 1.84 1.21 1.66
C THR A 77 2.93 2.00 0.96
N LEU A 78 4.19 1.95 1.42
CA LEU A 78 5.32 2.62 0.76
C LEU A 78 5.49 2.16 -0.70
N VAL A 79 5.27 0.86 -0.97
CA VAL A 79 5.32 0.32 -2.33
C VAL A 79 4.21 0.89 -3.20
N HIS A 80 2.99 1.01 -2.68
CA HIS A 80 1.88 1.64 -3.41
C HIS A 80 2.14 3.12 -3.68
N MET A 81 2.64 3.87 -2.69
CA MET A 81 3.00 5.29 -2.87
C MET A 81 4.05 5.47 -3.96
N GLN A 82 5.07 4.59 -3.99
CA GLN A 82 6.07 4.63 -5.05
C GLN A 82 5.47 4.34 -6.44
N LYS A 83 4.57 3.36 -6.55
CA LYS A 83 3.91 3.03 -7.82
C LYS A 83 3.07 4.20 -8.32
N ILE A 84 2.31 4.85 -7.45
CA ILE A 84 1.52 6.04 -7.76
C ILE A 84 2.43 7.18 -8.23
N SER A 85 3.46 7.50 -7.44
CA SER A 85 4.42 8.55 -7.76
C SER A 85 5.12 8.34 -9.12
N THR A 86 5.44 7.10 -9.47
CA THR A 86 6.14 6.75 -10.72
C THR A 86 5.21 6.39 -11.88
N ALA A 87 3.90 6.36 -11.65
CA ALA A 87 2.94 6.15 -12.72
C ALA A 87 3.10 7.27 -13.76
N LYS A 88 3.17 6.87 -15.03
CA LYS A 88 3.02 7.83 -16.13
C LYS A 88 1.58 8.31 -16.10
N ALA A 89 1.37 9.62 -16.22
CA ALA A 89 0.03 10.15 -16.46
C ALA A 89 -0.56 9.38 -17.64
N SER A 90 -1.66 8.67 -17.41
CA SER A 90 -2.42 8.08 -18.50
C SER A 90 -2.87 9.26 -19.35
N LYS A 91 -2.35 9.37 -20.58
CA LYS A 91 -2.92 10.27 -21.58
C LYS A 91 -4.39 9.89 -21.70
N GLY A 92 -5.27 10.70 -21.11
CA GLY A 92 -6.70 10.62 -21.38
C GLY A 92 -6.91 10.76 -22.89
N PRO A 93 -7.97 10.15 -23.44
CA PRO A 93 -8.19 10.15 -24.88
C PRO A 93 -8.25 11.60 -25.36
N ILE A 94 -7.42 11.92 -26.36
CA ILE A 94 -7.60 13.11 -27.17
C ILE A 94 -8.92 12.88 -27.91
N ALA A 95 -9.95 13.62 -27.52
CA ALA A 95 -11.19 13.79 -28.27
C ALA A 95 -11.55 15.28 -28.24
#